data_AF-A0A8T1TRX9-F1
#
_entry.id   AF-A0A8T1TRX9-F1
#
_cell.length_a   1.000
_cell.length_b   1.000
_cell.length_c   1.000
_cell.angle_alpha   90.00
_cell.angle_beta   90.00
_cell.angle_gamma   90.00
#
_symmetry.space_group_name_H-M   'P 1'
#
loop_
_entity.id
_entity.type
_entity.pdbx_description
1 polymer ?
#
loop_
_entity_poly.entity_id
_entity_poly.type
_entity_poly.pdbx_seq_one_letter_code
_entity_poly.pdbx_strand_id
1 'polypeptide(L)'
;MVKAPKHGLATRKRRETADVKKRGGARAACTKFTPEMEEALVEYLEDNCQYTLTQVGDMLPFDFGVSVSTPLIGKKLCDKLYTMKQI
;
A
#
# COMPACT_ATOMS: atom_id res chain seq x y z
N MET A 1 -44.72 -42.40 -5.59
CA MET A 1 -44.38 -43.08 -4.31
C MET A 1 -42.92 -43.51 -4.37
N VAL A 2 -42.05 -42.82 -3.62
CA VAL A 2 -41.17 -43.38 -2.56
C VAL A 2 -40.07 -44.28 -3.16
N LYS A 3 -38.77 -43.91 -3.18
CA LYS A 3 -37.92 -43.72 -2.00
C LYS A 3 -36.51 -43.25 -2.43
N ALA A 4 -35.95 -42.24 -1.78
CA ALA A 4 -34.51 -42.18 -1.48
C ALA A 4 -34.33 -42.61 0.01
N PRO A 5 -33.14 -42.81 0.60
CA PRO A 5 -31.77 -43.00 0.10
C PRO A 5 -31.04 -44.20 0.78
N LYS A 6 -29.80 -44.54 0.39
CA LYS A 6 -28.83 -45.21 1.28
C LYS A 6 -27.42 -44.66 1.02
N HIS A 7 -26.75 -44.38 2.14
CA HIS A 7 -25.49 -43.68 2.34
C HIS A 7 -24.25 -44.30 1.69
N GLY A 8 -23.25 -43.44 1.45
CA GLY A 8 -21.85 -43.76 1.72
C GLY A 8 -20.93 -43.73 0.50
N LEU A 9 -20.16 -42.65 0.34
CA LEU A 9 -18.76 -42.62 0.77
C LEU A 9 -18.19 -41.24 0.39
N ALA A 10 -17.72 -40.50 1.39
CA ALA A 10 -17.02 -39.25 1.18
C ALA A 10 -15.67 -39.54 0.51
N THR A 11 -15.54 -39.23 -0.79
CA THR A 11 -14.23 -39.04 -1.40
C THR A 11 -13.90 -37.56 -1.34
N ARG A 12 -13.13 -37.20 -0.30
CA ARG A 12 -12.46 -35.91 -0.15
C ARG A 12 -11.63 -35.68 -1.42
N LYS A 13 -12.18 -34.95 -2.41
CA LYS A 13 -11.44 -34.54 -3.60
C LYS A 13 -10.19 -33.81 -3.12
N ARG A 14 -9.03 -34.37 -3.45
CA ARG A 14 -7.72 -33.78 -3.17
C ARG A 14 -7.79 -32.32 -3.61
N ARG A 15 -7.42 -31.42 -2.70
CA ARG A 15 -7.26 -30.00 -2.97
C ARG A 15 -6.10 -29.90 -3.96
N GLU A 16 -6.43 -29.96 -5.24
CA GLU A 16 -5.49 -29.76 -6.34
C GLU A 16 -4.85 -28.39 -6.14
N THR A 17 -3.53 -28.40 -6.18
CA THR A 17 -2.62 -27.28 -5.96
C THR A 17 -3.13 -26.02 -6.64
N ALA A 18 -3.46 -25.00 -5.85
CA ALA A 18 -3.60 -23.66 -6.36
C ALA A 18 -2.28 -23.31 -7.05
N ASP A 19 -2.34 -23.17 -8.37
CA ASP A 19 -1.33 -22.46 -9.15
C ASP A 19 -1.06 -21.13 -8.43
N VAL A 20 0.02 -21.09 -7.64
CA VAL A 20 0.54 -19.82 -7.10
C VAL A 20 1.14 -19.12 -8.31
N LYS A 21 0.26 -18.51 -9.10
CA LYS A 21 0.64 -17.56 -10.13
C LYS A 21 1.43 -16.50 -9.41
N LYS A 22 2.76 -16.52 -9.57
CA LYS A 22 3.64 -15.54 -8.94
C LYS A 22 3.13 -14.17 -9.33
N ARG A 23 2.56 -13.47 -8.35
CA ARG A 23 2.00 -12.13 -8.49
C ARG A 23 3.16 -11.14 -8.57
N GLY A 24 3.98 -11.30 -9.60
CA GLY A 24 5.15 -10.49 -9.90
C GLY A 24 4.84 -9.61 -11.11
N GLY A 25 3.93 -8.65 -10.94
CA GLY A 25 3.83 -7.55 -11.90
C GLY A 25 5.07 -6.67 -11.73
N ALA A 26 5.79 -6.41 -12.83
CA ALA A 26 6.80 -5.36 -12.85
C ALA A 26 6.14 -4.08 -12.32
N ARG A 27 6.58 -3.61 -11.14
CA ARG A 27 6.08 -2.34 -10.63
C ARG A 27 6.64 -1.27 -11.56
N ALA A 28 5.76 -0.50 -12.20
CA ALA A 28 6.15 0.68 -12.96
C ALA A 28 7.09 1.54 -12.09
N ALA A 29 8.07 2.18 -12.74
CA ALA A 29 9.16 2.95 -12.18
C ALA A 29 8.90 3.42 -10.75
N CYS A 30 9.57 2.80 -9.78
CA CYS A 30 9.58 3.30 -8.41
C CYS A 30 10.40 4.60 -8.44
N THR A 31 9.73 5.75 -8.58
CA THR A 31 10.36 7.05 -8.34
C THR A 31 10.95 6.98 -6.94
N LYS A 32 12.28 7.01 -6.87
CA LYS A 32 12.98 6.98 -5.58
C LYS A 32 12.61 8.26 -4.86
N PHE A 33 11.96 8.11 -3.71
CA PHE A 33 11.69 9.22 -2.83
C PHE A 33 13.02 9.63 -2.17
N THR A 34 13.48 10.86 -2.41
CA THR A 34 14.76 11.34 -1.90
C THR A 34 14.60 11.86 -0.46
N PRO A 35 15.67 11.90 0.35
CA PRO A 35 15.58 12.41 1.71
C PRO A 35 15.11 13.87 1.76
N GLU A 36 15.47 14.70 0.78
CA GLU A 36 15.04 16.10 0.68
C GLU A 36 13.52 16.20 0.51
N MET A 37 12.92 15.29 -0.26
CA MET A 37 11.47 15.21 -0.39
C MET A 37 10.81 14.78 0.92
N GLU A 38 11.47 13.94 1.74
CA GLU A 38 10.94 13.51 3.05
C GLU A 38 10.95 14.63 4.06
N GLU A 39 11.98 15.49 4.03
CA GLU A 39 12.06 16.67 4.87
C GLU A 39 10.99 17.69 4.47
N ALA A 40 10.82 17.96 3.17
CA ALA A 40 9.74 18.84 2.70
C ALA A 40 8.34 18.35 3.10
N LEU A 41 8.10 17.03 3.07
CA LEU A 41 6.84 16.46 3.58
C LEU A 41 6.57 16.79 5.04
N VAL A 42 7.62 16.80 5.87
CA VAL A 42 7.52 17.16 7.29
C VAL A 42 7.30 18.65 7.43
N GLU A 43 8.06 19.48 6.72
CA GLU A 43 7.92 20.94 6.73
C GLU A 43 6.50 21.38 6.34
N TYR A 44 5.90 20.84 5.27
CA TYR A 44 4.52 21.16 4.90
C TYR A 44 3.52 20.86 6.02
N LEU A 45 3.71 19.76 6.75
CA LEU A 45 2.84 19.37 7.85
C LEU A 45 3.12 20.15 9.14
N GLU A 46 4.34 20.62 9.34
CA GLU A 46 4.70 21.55 10.41
C GLU A 46 4.09 22.93 10.17
N ASP A 47 4.09 23.42 8.93
CA ASP A 47 3.43 24.65 8.52
C ASP A 47 1.90 24.55 8.67
N ASN A 48 1.31 23.43 8.24
CA ASN A 48 -0.10 23.16 8.43
C ASN A 48 -0.41 21.66 8.50
N CYS A 49 -0.67 21.19 9.72
CA CYS A 49 -0.97 19.78 9.98
C CYS A 49 -2.34 19.31 9.46
N GLN A 50 -3.17 20.22 8.94
CA GLN A 50 -4.46 19.89 8.34
C GLN A 50 -4.36 19.52 6.85
N TYR A 51 -3.17 19.62 6.25
CA TYR A 51 -2.99 19.20 4.87
C TYR A 51 -3.29 17.71 4.70
N THR A 52 -4.14 17.42 3.73
CA THR A 52 -4.47 16.06 3.32
C THR A 52 -3.34 15.48 2.46
N LEU A 53 -3.23 14.14 2.42
CA LEU A 53 -2.23 13.47 1.57
C LEU A 53 -2.35 13.84 0.09
N THR A 54 -3.56 14.17 -0.37
CA THR A 54 -3.80 14.64 -1.74
C THR A 54 -3.17 16.00 -1.96
N GLN A 55 -3.43 16.95 -1.06
CA GLN A 55 -2.84 18.31 -1.15
C GLN A 55 -1.31 18.26 -1.09
N VAL A 56 -0.75 17.43 -0.21
CA VAL A 56 0.70 17.21 -0.13
C VAL A 56 1.23 16.60 -1.44
N GLY A 57 0.50 15.67 -2.03
CA GLY A 57 0.81 15.11 -3.34
C GLY A 57 0.72 16.12 -4.49
N ASP A 58 -0.14 17.14 -4.37
CA ASP A 58 -0.27 18.22 -5.34
C ASP A 58 0.84 19.27 -5.20
N MET A 59 1.42 19.44 -4.00
CA MET A 59 2.55 20.36 -3.75
C MET A 59 3.90 19.81 -4.24
N LEU A 60 4.14 18.51 -4.11
CA LEU A 60 5.40 17.86 -4.56
C LEU A 60 5.77 18.12 -6.03
N PRO A 61 4.83 18.13 -6.99
CA PRO A 61 5.10 18.54 -8.37
C PRO A 61 5.56 20.00 -8.51
N PHE A 62 5.08 20.93 -7.67
CA PHE A 62 5.50 22.33 -7.74
C PHE A 62 6.95 22.50 -7.27
N ASP A 63 7.33 21.83 -6.20
CA ASP A 63 8.66 22.03 -5.59
C ASP A 63 9.73 21.10 -6.17
N PHE A 64 9.38 19.87 -6.54
CA PHE A 64 10.34 18.85 -6.97
C PHE A 64 10.09 18.32 -8.38
N GLY A 65 9.00 18.72 -9.06
CA GLY A 65 8.67 18.23 -10.40
C GLY A 65 8.28 16.75 -10.44
N VAL A 66 7.89 16.18 -9.29
CA VAL A 66 7.61 14.74 -9.12
C VAL A 66 6.17 14.47 -8.74
N SER A 67 5.53 13.55 -9.46
CA SER A 67 4.22 13.02 -9.08
C SER A 67 4.41 11.79 -8.19
N VAL A 68 3.89 11.85 -6.97
CA VAL A 68 3.98 10.76 -5.99
C VAL A 68 2.57 10.31 -5.61
N SER A 69 2.35 9.00 -5.56
CA SER A 69 1.05 8.45 -5.17
C SER A 69 0.81 8.65 -3.67
N THR A 70 -0.44 8.93 -3.29
CA THR A 70 -0.84 9.15 -1.88
C THR A 70 -0.45 8.00 -0.93
N PRO A 71 -0.48 6.70 -1.31
CA PRO A 71 -0.02 5.63 -0.43
C PRO A 71 1.49 5.67 -0.17
N LEU A 72 2.29 6.14 -1.14
CA LEU A 72 3.73 6.28 -0.98
C LEU A 72 4.05 7.45 -0.03
N ILE A 73 3.35 8.58 -0.18
CA ILE A 73 3.46 9.73 0.74
C ILE A 73 3.09 9.29 2.17
N GLY A 74 1.94 8.64 2.34
CA GLY A 74 1.50 8.14 3.64
C GLY A 74 2.49 7.17 4.28
N LYS A 75 3.05 6.24 3.49
CA LYS A 75 4.11 5.33 3.99
C LYS A 75 5.33 6.11 4.49
N LYS A 76 5.82 7.10 3.74
CA LYS A 76 7.00 7.89 4.10
C LYS A 76 6.78 8.72 5.35
N LEU A 77 5.60 9.33 5.47
CA LEU A 77 5.21 10.03 6.69
C LEU A 77 5.12 9.10 7.89
N CYS A 78 4.54 7.91 7.75
CA CYS A 78 4.53 6.91 8.83
C CYS A 78 5.95 6.51 9.23
N ASP A 79 6.83 6.22 8.28
CA ASP A 79 8.22 5.84 8.56
C ASP A 79 8.98 6.95 9.33
N LYS A 80 8.77 8.23 8.98
CA LYS A 80 9.44 9.38 9.61
C LYS A 80 8.81 9.81 10.95
N LEU A 81 7.49 9.81 11.07
CA LEU A 81 6.79 10.23 12.28
C LEU A 81 6.75 9.14 13.35
N TYR A 82 6.75 7.86 12.95
CA TYR A 82 6.80 6.74 13.90
C TYR A 82 8.20 6.59 14.51
N THR A 83 9.26 6.93 13.77
CA THR A 83 10.62 6.96 14.31
C THR A 83 10.85 8.09 15.33
N MET A 84 10.05 9.16 15.29
CA MET A 84 10.05 10.22 16.31
C MET A 84 9.38 9.82 17.63
N LYS A 85 8.62 8.72 17.66
CA LYS A 85 7.93 8.22 18.86
C LYS A 85 8.76 7.14 19.56
N GLN A 86 9.91 7.53 20.11
CA GLN A 86 10.66 6.72 21.07
C GLN A 86 10.99 7.52 22.33
N ILE A 87 10.01 7.62 23.23
CA ILE A 87 10.20 7.90 24.67
C ILE A 87 9.09 7.17 25.42
#